data_AF-A0A962CF29-F1
#
_entry.id   AF-A0A962CF29-F1
#
_cell.length_a   1.000
_cell.length_b   1.000
_cell.length_c   1.000
_cell.angle_alpha   90.00
_cell.angle_beta   90.00
_cell.angle_gamma   90.00
#
_symmetry.space_group_name_H-M   'P 1'
#
loop_
_entity.id
_entity.type
_entity.pdbx_description
1 polymer ?
#
loop_
_entity_poly.entity_id
_entity_poly.type
_entity_poly.pdbx_seq_one_letter_code
_entity_poly.pdbx_strand_id
1 'polypeptide(L)'
;AWLRMRSAAAADGIELQVVSAFRSAAYQLVIIERKLERGLSMDEILQVSAAPGFSEHHSGRALDISTPDYAALEEEFEDSPAFAWLQREARRYGYALSYPRGNRHAIAYEPWHWCWHRP
;
A
#
# COMPACT_ATOMS: atom_id res chain seq x y z
N ALA A 1 12.89 -9.95 0.29
CA ALA A 1 12.10 -9.81 1.54
C ALA A 1 10.67 -10.30 1.31
N TRP A 2 9.91 -9.72 0.38
CA TRP A 2 8.57 -10.14 -0.02
C TRP A 2 8.35 -11.65 -0.10
N LEU A 3 9.13 -12.38 -0.91
CA LEU A 3 8.95 -13.83 -1.09
C LEU A 3 9.00 -14.61 0.24
N ARG A 4 9.88 -14.21 1.17
CA ARG A 4 9.96 -14.85 2.49
C ARG A 4 8.75 -14.53 3.36
N MET A 5 8.26 -13.29 3.31
CA MET A 5 7.05 -12.87 4.04
C MET A 5 5.83 -13.63 3.51
N ARG A 6 5.66 -13.69 2.18
CA ARG A 6 4.56 -14.41 1.53
C ARG A 6 4.59 -15.91 1.84
N SER A 7 5.77 -16.54 1.81
CA SER A 7 5.89 -17.97 2.16
C SER A 7 5.58 -18.24 3.63
N ALA A 8 5.94 -17.34 4.55
CA ALA A 8 5.60 -17.48 5.97
C ALA A 8 4.10 -17.30 6.21
N ALA A 9 3.48 -16.30 5.59
CA ALA A 9 2.03 -16.12 5.64
C ALA A 9 1.31 -17.38 5.14
N ALA A 10 1.73 -17.94 4.00
CA ALA A 10 1.13 -19.14 3.45
C ALA A 10 1.27 -20.36 4.38
N ALA A 11 2.40 -20.48 5.10
CA ALA A 11 2.59 -21.54 6.10
C ALA A 11 1.63 -21.41 7.30
N ASP A 12 1.18 -20.18 7.60
CA ASP A 12 0.19 -19.88 8.63
C ASP A 12 -1.26 -19.91 8.09
N GLY A 13 -1.47 -20.35 6.83
CA GLY A 13 -2.78 -20.40 6.20
C GLY A 13 -3.30 -19.04 5.71
N ILE A 14 -2.42 -18.04 5.59
CA ILE A 14 -2.75 -16.69 5.13
C ILE A 14 -2.26 -16.50 3.69
N GLU A 15 -3.16 -16.13 2.79
CA GLU A 15 -2.80 -15.75 1.42
C GLU A 15 -2.53 -14.24 1.32
N LEU A 16 -1.40 -13.86 0.73
CA LEU A 16 -1.06 -12.47 0.43
C LEU A 16 -0.88 -12.29 -1.08
N GLN A 17 -1.58 -11.31 -1.63
CA GLN A 17 -1.55 -10.94 -3.05
C GLN A 17 -0.95 -9.55 -3.24
N VAL A 18 -0.18 -9.34 -4.31
CA VAL A 18 0.32 -8.00 -4.67
C VAL A 18 -0.65 -7.39 -5.66
N VAL A 19 -1.22 -6.24 -5.31
CA VAL A 19 -2.05 -5.42 -6.19
C VAL A 19 -1.17 -4.48 -7.01
N SER A 20 -0.24 -3.82 -6.33
CA SER A 20 0.59 -2.75 -6.91
C SER A 20 1.97 -2.72 -6.25
N ALA A 21 3.00 -2.35 -7.01
CA ALA A 21 4.39 -2.36 -6.57
C ALA A 21 5.14 -1.15 -7.14
N PHE A 22 6.25 -1.34 -7.87
CA PHE A 22 6.95 -0.20 -8.48
C PHE A 22 6.04 0.58 -9.42
N ARG A 23 6.08 1.91 -9.28
CA ARG A 23 5.36 2.86 -10.13
C ARG A 23 6.29 4.01 -10.46
N SER A 24 6.45 4.36 -11.74
CA SER A 24 7.29 5.50 -12.12
C SER A 24 6.60 6.83 -11.83
N ALA A 25 7.37 7.91 -11.72
CA ALA A 25 6.83 9.26 -11.57
C ALA A 25 5.94 9.67 -12.76
N ALA A 26 6.33 9.30 -13.98
CA ALA A 26 5.54 9.52 -15.18
C ALA A 26 4.17 8.81 -15.11
N TYR A 27 4.13 7.57 -14.61
CA TYR A 27 2.88 6.86 -14.42
C TYR A 27 2.02 7.50 -13.32
N GLN A 28 2.63 7.96 -12.24
CA GLN A 28 1.91 8.67 -11.17
C GLN A 28 1.29 9.97 -11.67
N LEU A 29 1.96 10.68 -12.58
CA LEU A 29 1.38 11.86 -13.23
C LEU A 29 0.09 11.52 -13.98
N VAL A 30 0.09 10.43 -14.76
CA VAL A 30 -1.10 9.96 -15.48
C VAL A 30 -2.27 9.62 -14.53
N ILE A 31 -1.99 9.10 -13.33
CA ILE A 31 -3.03 8.87 -12.32
C ILE A 31 -3.68 10.19 -11.87
N ILE A 32 -2.86 11.21 -11.63
CA ILE A 32 -3.34 12.53 -11.18
C ILE A 32 -4.14 13.20 -12.29
N GLU A 33 -3.63 13.18 -13.53
CA GLU A 33 -4.32 13.73 -14.70
C GLU A 33 -5.71 13.11 -14.87
N ARG A 34 -5.83 11.78 -14.79
CA ARG A 34 -7.13 11.10 -14.86
C ARG A 34 -8.09 11.48 -13.73
N LYS A 35 -7.60 11.79 -12.54
CA LYS A 35 -8.46 12.23 -11.43
C LYS A 35 -8.92 13.68 -11.62
N LEU A 36 -8.06 14.54 -12.16
CA LEU A 36 -8.44 15.91 -12.55
C LEU A 36 -9.51 15.88 -13.64
N GLU A 37 -9.35 15.01 -14.65
CA GLU A 37 -10.36 14.82 -15.72
C GLU A 37 -11.70 14.32 -15.17
N ARG A 38 -11.70 13.59 -14.06
CA ARG A 38 -12.90 13.16 -13.33
C ARG A 38 -13.52 14.26 -12.46
N GLY A 39 -12.95 15.46 -12.45
CA GLY A 39 -13.48 16.62 -11.75
C GLY A 39 -13.06 16.75 -10.29
N LEU A 40 -12.10 15.93 -9.82
CA LEU A 40 -11.54 16.11 -8.48
C LEU A 40 -10.59 17.32 -8.47
N SER A 41 -10.64 18.09 -7.40
CA SER A 41 -9.65 19.13 -7.12
C SER A 41 -8.29 18.52 -6.78
N MET A 42 -7.22 19.30 -6.94
CA MET A 42 -5.87 18.86 -6.56
C MET A 42 -5.80 18.49 -5.07
N ASP A 43 -6.50 19.23 -4.20
CA ASP A 43 -6.52 18.96 -2.76
C ASP A 43 -7.15 17.59 -2.48
N GLU A 44 -8.30 17.26 -3.09
CA GLU A 44 -8.95 15.95 -2.97
C GLU A 44 -8.05 14.81 -3.50
N ILE A 45 -7.33 15.06 -4.60
CA ILE A 45 -6.41 14.07 -5.17
C ILE A 45 -5.26 13.80 -4.22
N LEU A 46 -4.66 14.84 -3.65
CA LEU A 46 -3.48 14.72 -2.78
C LEU A 46 -3.80 14.11 -1.41
N GLN A 47 -5.08 14.07 -0.99
CA GLN A 47 -5.50 13.29 0.18
C GLN A 47 -5.32 11.79 -0.01
N VAL A 48 -5.49 11.29 -1.24
CA VAL A 48 -5.55 9.84 -1.55
C VAL A 48 -4.54 9.41 -2.61
N SER A 49 -3.59 10.27 -2.97
CA SER A 49 -2.52 9.99 -3.92
C SER A 49 -1.34 10.92 -3.71
N ALA A 50 -0.17 10.35 -3.44
CA ALA A 50 1.06 11.11 -3.41
C ALA A 50 1.32 11.84 -4.74
N ALA A 51 1.85 13.07 -4.65
CA ALA A 51 2.31 13.81 -5.82
C ALA A 51 3.43 13.03 -6.56
N PRO A 52 3.61 13.24 -7.88
CA PRO A 52 4.66 12.57 -8.63
C PRO A 52 6.03 12.98 -8.07
N GLY A 53 6.92 12.01 -7.85
CA GLY A 53 8.18 12.22 -7.16
C GLY A 53 8.13 11.99 -5.64
N PHE A 54 6.94 11.93 -5.04
CA PHE A 54 6.76 11.77 -3.59
C PHE A 54 6.14 10.42 -3.17
N SER A 55 5.80 9.56 -4.12
CA SER A 55 5.26 8.23 -3.83
C SER A 55 6.35 7.23 -3.42
N GLU A 56 6.12 6.47 -2.34
CA GLU A 56 7.03 5.39 -1.94
C GLU A 56 7.15 4.28 -3.01
N HIS A 57 6.15 4.11 -3.88
CA HIS A 57 6.22 3.19 -5.02
C HIS A 57 7.35 3.54 -6.01
N HIS A 58 7.81 4.80 -6.06
CA HIS A 58 8.94 5.20 -6.88
C HIS A 58 10.25 4.57 -6.42
N SER A 59 10.34 4.20 -5.14
CA SER A 59 11.53 3.55 -4.60
C SER A 59 11.64 2.07 -4.96
N GLY A 60 10.55 1.46 -5.46
CA GLY A 60 10.45 0.02 -5.66
C GLY A 60 10.39 -0.80 -4.36
N ARG A 61 10.23 -0.14 -3.20
CA ARG A 61 10.17 -0.80 -1.88
C ARG A 61 8.75 -0.93 -1.32
N ALA A 62 7.80 -0.16 -1.85
CA ALA A 62 6.40 -0.21 -1.45
C ALA A 62 5.61 -1.26 -2.22
N LEU A 63 4.69 -1.91 -1.51
CA LEU A 63 3.73 -2.86 -2.04
C LEU A 63 2.34 -2.50 -1.53
N ASP A 64 1.37 -2.53 -2.44
CA ASP A 64 -0.05 -2.60 -2.08
C ASP A 64 -0.45 -4.08 -2.03
N ILE A 65 -0.94 -4.52 -0.87
CA ILE A 65 -1.22 -5.93 -0.57
C ILE A 65 -2.72 -6.12 -0.37
N SER A 66 -3.24 -7.24 -0.89
CA SER A 66 -4.61 -7.72 -0.64
C SER A 66 -4.62 -9.21 -0.29
N THR A 67 -5.82 -9.77 -0.13
CA THR A 67 -6.11 -11.19 0.11
C THR A 67 -7.40 -11.57 -0.64
N PRO A 68 -7.65 -12.85 -0.96
CA PRO A 68 -8.94 -13.29 -1.52
C PRO A 68 -10.13 -12.80 -0.69
N ASP A 69 -11.26 -12.56 -1.35
CA ASP A 69 -12.54 -12.10 -0.79
C ASP A 69 -12.60 -10.66 -0.27
N TYR A 70 -11.50 -9.90 -0.38
CA TYR A 70 -11.45 -8.49 0.00
C TYR A 70 -11.15 -7.63 -1.23
N ALA A 71 -11.84 -6.49 -1.34
CA ALA A 71 -11.60 -5.54 -2.42
C ALA A 71 -10.18 -4.96 -2.34
N ALA A 72 -9.54 -4.80 -3.49
CA ALA A 72 -8.19 -4.26 -3.58
C ALA A 72 -8.19 -2.74 -3.38
N LEU A 73 -7.21 -2.24 -2.61
CA LEU A 73 -7.04 -0.80 -2.32
C LEU A 73 -8.23 -0.16 -1.58
N GLU A 74 -8.92 -0.94 -0.74
CA GLU A 74 -10.04 -0.49 0.07
C GLU A 74 -9.76 -0.66 1.57
N GLU A 75 -10.36 0.19 2.42
CA GLU A 75 -10.15 0.15 3.87
C GLU A 75 -10.59 -1.20 4.48
N GLU A 76 -11.58 -1.87 3.89
CA GLU A 76 -12.10 -3.19 4.30
C GLU A 76 -11.00 -4.26 4.44
N PHE A 77 -9.87 -4.11 3.74
CA PHE A 77 -8.72 -5.01 3.93
C PHE A 77 -8.27 -5.10 5.39
N GLU A 78 -8.48 -4.05 6.20
CA GLU A 78 -8.13 -4.04 7.62
C GLU A 78 -8.86 -5.11 8.45
N ASP A 79 -10.05 -5.52 8.03
CA ASP A 79 -10.87 -6.53 8.70
C ASP A 79 -10.46 -7.96 8.33
N SER A 80 -9.44 -8.12 7.47
CA SER A 80 -8.99 -9.41 7.00
C SER A 80 -8.03 -10.12 7.98
N PRO A 81 -8.03 -11.46 8.01
CA PRO A 81 -6.98 -12.23 8.67
C PRO A 81 -5.58 -11.90 8.16
N ALA A 82 -5.46 -11.54 6.88
CA ALA A 82 -4.20 -11.16 6.24
C ALA A 82 -3.62 -9.87 6.82
N PHE A 83 -4.44 -8.83 7.00
CA PHE A 83 -4.01 -7.59 7.64
C PHE A 83 -3.60 -7.82 9.10
N ALA A 84 -4.38 -8.59 9.86
CA ALA A 84 -4.03 -8.95 11.24
C ALA A 84 -2.69 -9.70 11.33
N TRP A 85 -2.40 -10.57 10.35
CA TRP A 85 -1.11 -11.26 10.25
C TRP A 85 0.03 -10.29 9.92
N LEU A 86 -0.15 -9.40 8.94
CA LEU A 86 0.85 -8.41 8.55
C LEU A 86 1.23 -7.49 9.72
N GLN A 87 0.25 -7.01 10.49
CA GLN A 87 0.47 -6.17 11.67
C GLN A 87 1.41 -6.82 12.69
N ARG A 88 1.37 -8.14 12.83
CA ARG A 88 2.21 -8.91 13.76
C ARG A 88 3.58 -9.28 13.16
N GLU A 89 3.61 -9.68 11.90
CA GLU A 89 4.75 -10.39 11.32
C GLU A 89 5.56 -9.56 10.31
N ALA A 90 4.97 -8.59 9.62
CA ALA A 90 5.58 -7.90 8.48
C ALA A 90 6.91 -7.21 8.84
N ARG A 91 7.02 -6.66 10.05
CA ARG A 91 8.25 -6.03 10.56
C ARG A 91 9.45 -6.97 10.57
N ARG A 92 9.25 -8.27 10.81
CA ARG A 92 10.32 -9.29 10.77
C ARG A 92 10.97 -9.42 9.39
N TYR A 93 10.24 -9.02 8.35
CA TYR A 93 10.70 -9.03 6.96
C TYR A 93 11.11 -7.65 6.46
N GLY A 94 11.10 -6.64 7.33
CA GLY A 94 11.45 -5.25 7.05
C GLY A 94 10.29 -4.42 6.49
N TYR A 95 9.05 -4.92 6.50
CA TYR A 95 7.89 -4.15 6.04
C TYR A 95 7.20 -3.43 7.21
N ALA A 96 6.73 -2.22 6.96
CA ALA A 96 5.88 -1.46 7.88
C ALA A 96 4.72 -0.81 7.12
N LEU A 97 3.59 -0.67 7.79
CA LEU A 97 2.44 0.08 7.30
C LEU A 97 2.82 1.58 7.25
N SER A 98 2.78 2.18 6.06
CA SER A 98 3.25 3.57 5.89
C SER A 98 2.23 4.61 6.31
N TYR A 99 0.95 4.34 6.03
CA TYR A 99 -0.14 5.30 6.23
C TYR A 99 -1.22 4.77 7.18
N PRO A 100 -0.91 4.61 8.49
CA PRO A 100 -1.94 4.38 9.50
C PRO A 100 -2.84 5.61 9.66
N ARG A 101 -4.00 5.43 10.32
CA ARG A 101 -4.87 6.56 10.70
C ARG A 101 -4.09 7.60 11.50
N GLY A 102 -4.21 8.87 11.12
CA GLY A 102 -3.50 9.98 11.75
C GLY A 102 -1.99 10.02 11.48
N ASN A 103 -1.51 9.38 10.40
CA ASN A 103 -0.10 9.47 10.03
C ASN A 103 0.35 10.93 9.78
N ARG A 104 1.64 11.18 10.02
CA ARG A 104 2.27 12.50 9.88
C ARG A 104 2.27 13.07 8.47
N HIS A 105 1.98 12.26 7.47
CA HIS A 105 2.00 12.66 6.06
C HIS A 105 0.67 13.27 5.61
N ALA A 106 -0.36 13.23 6.47
CA ALA A 106 -1.71 13.66 6.15
C ALA A 106 -2.29 12.96 4.90
N ILE A 107 -1.79 11.76 4.60
CA ILE A 107 -2.34 10.88 3.58
C ILE A 107 -3.47 10.09 4.23
N ALA A 108 -4.52 9.79 3.46
CA ALA A 108 -5.61 8.93 3.89
C ALA A 108 -5.10 7.59 4.43
N TYR A 109 -5.92 6.92 5.22
CA TYR A 109 -5.56 5.61 5.75
C TYR A 109 -5.47 4.58 4.60
N GLU A 110 -4.35 3.87 4.50
CA GLU A 110 -4.12 2.87 3.47
C GLU A 110 -3.67 1.53 4.11
N PRO A 111 -4.59 0.69 4.61
CA PRO A 111 -4.26 -0.60 5.24
C PRO A 111 -3.48 -1.55 4.33
N TRP A 112 -3.63 -1.37 3.02
CA TRP A 112 -2.96 -2.17 2.00
C TRP A 112 -1.50 -1.74 1.74
N HIS A 113 -1.04 -0.56 2.19
CA HIS A 113 0.23 0.01 1.76
C HIS A 113 1.41 -0.28 2.72
N TRP A 114 2.32 -1.15 2.31
CA TRP A 114 3.44 -1.60 3.12
C TRP A 114 4.78 -1.30 2.45
N CYS A 115 5.63 -0.53 3.14
CA CYS A 115 6.95 -0.15 2.64
C CYS A 115 8.06 -0.95 3.30
N TRP A 116 8.98 -1.46 2.47
CA TRP A 116 10.17 -2.12 2.95
C TRP A 116 11.24 -1.11 3.36
N HIS A 117 11.72 -1.24 4.59
CA HIS A 117 12.87 -0.52 5.11
C HIS A 117 13.99 -1.51 5.40
N ARG A 118 15.24 -1.06 5.19
CA ARG A 118 16.40 -1.83 5.59
C ARG A 118 16.38 -1.97 7.13
N PRO A 119 16.52 -3.19 7.66
CA PRO A 119 16.62 -3.40 9.12
C PRO A 119 17.88 -2.77 9.70
#